data_AF-A0A8S4G2D8-F1
#
_entry.id   AF-A0A8S4G2D8-F1
#
_cell.length_a   1.000
_cell.length_b   1.000
_cell.length_c   1.000
_cell.angle_alpha   90.00
_cell.angle_beta   90.00
_cell.angle_gamma   90.00
#
_symmetry.space_group_name_H-M   'P 1'
#
loop_
_entity.id
_entity.type
_entity.pdbx_description
1 polymer ?
#
loop_
_entity_poly.entity_id
_entity_poly.type
_entity_poly.pdbx_seq_one_letter_code
_entity_poly.pdbx_strand_id
1 'polypeptide(L)'
;MERLALLLAVLAAVRAEFPTKEFVEMLKPVILKCEEKTGVNKDFVDQFNKGTMVDDPTFKCYLKCMFLEFEVLDPTSGHFRYEKMLGILPQEMKPIAMEMGKNCIHFKGEEGSDLCEVSYQLHQCWQKASPQHYFLLRR
;
A
#
# COMPACT_ATOMS: atom_id res chain seq x y z
N MET A 1 46.15 29.27 -3.40
CA MET A 1 45.35 28.83 -2.23
C MET A 1 43.92 29.41 -2.31
N GLU A 2 43.26 29.53 -3.45
CA GLU A 2 42.77 28.50 -4.39
C GLU A 2 41.69 27.56 -3.83
N ARG A 3 40.44 28.03 -4.00
CA ARG A 3 39.33 27.27 -4.61
C ARG A 3 38.90 25.96 -3.94
N LEU A 4 39.01 25.82 -2.62
CA LEU A 4 38.58 24.60 -1.91
C LEU A 4 37.44 24.81 -0.89
N ALA A 5 36.56 25.79 -1.10
CA ALA A 5 35.43 26.06 -0.20
C ALA A 5 34.05 26.11 -0.90
N LEU A 6 33.97 25.65 -2.16
CA LEU A 6 32.74 25.67 -2.97
C LEU A 6 32.25 24.27 -3.38
N LEU A 7 32.67 23.25 -2.63
CA LEU A 7 32.07 21.91 -2.64
C LEU A 7 31.30 21.70 -1.34
N LEU A 8 30.45 22.66 -0.96
CA LEU A 8 29.34 22.36 -0.08
C LEU A 8 28.48 21.35 -0.83
N ALA A 9 28.50 20.11 -0.34
CA ALA A 9 27.75 18.99 -0.85
C ALA A 9 26.26 19.37 -1.01
N VAL A 10 25.88 19.77 -2.22
CA VAL A 10 24.51 19.61 -2.69
C VAL A 10 24.47 18.31 -3.49
N LEU A 11 24.86 17.22 -2.84
CA LEU A 11 24.04 16.02 -2.95
C LEU A 11 22.72 16.42 -2.29
N ALA A 12 21.88 17.15 -3.02
CA ALA A 12 20.46 17.10 -2.77
C ALA A 12 20.18 15.60 -2.82
N ALA A 13 19.99 14.99 -1.65
CA ALA A 13 19.45 13.66 -1.57
C ALA A 13 18.17 13.76 -2.40
N VAL A 14 18.19 13.24 -3.62
CA VAL A 14 17.00 13.05 -4.42
C VAL A 14 16.17 12.18 -3.50
N ARG A 15 15.20 12.79 -2.81
CA ARG A 15 14.29 12.04 -1.96
C ARG A 15 13.61 11.10 -2.94
N ALA A 16 13.91 9.81 -2.83
CA ALA A 16 13.21 8.80 -3.59
C ALA A 16 11.72 9.05 -3.37
N GLU A 17 10.99 9.31 -4.45
CA GLU A 17 9.54 9.51 -4.38
C GLU A 17 8.92 8.19 -3.96
N PHE A 18 8.10 8.21 -2.91
CA PHE A 18 7.50 7.01 -2.33
C PHE A 18 5.98 7.19 -2.26
N PRO A 19 5.18 6.36 -2.97
CA PRO A 19 5.62 5.40 -3.98
C PRO A 19 6.23 6.08 -5.21
N THR A 20 7.02 5.35 -6.00
CA THR A 20 7.56 5.90 -7.25
C THR A 20 6.42 6.08 -8.27
N LYS A 21 6.49 7.12 -9.11
CA LYS A 21 5.49 7.35 -10.17
C LYS A 21 5.37 6.18 -11.14
N GLU A 22 6.49 5.56 -11.48
CA GLU A 22 6.53 4.38 -12.35
C GLU A 22 5.76 3.20 -11.75
N PHE A 23 5.91 2.96 -10.45
CA PHE A 23 5.16 1.92 -9.74
C PHE A 23 3.65 2.21 -9.76
N VAL A 24 3.24 3.46 -9.55
CA VAL A 24 1.81 3.84 -9.60
C VAL A 24 1.23 3.66 -11.02
N GLU A 25 1.92 4.12 -12.06
CA GLU A 25 1.44 3.98 -13.44
C GLU A 25 1.36 2.52 -13.90
N MET A 26 2.32 1.68 -13.48
CA MET A 26 2.28 0.24 -13.74
C MET A 26 1.01 -0.42 -13.18
N LEU A 27 0.52 0.05 -12.04
CA LEU A 27 -0.59 -0.56 -11.31
C LEU A 27 -1.96 0.07 -11.61
N LYS A 28 -1.98 1.12 -12.42
CA LYS A 28 -3.19 1.85 -12.82
C LYS A 28 -4.31 0.97 -13.38
N PRO A 29 -4.07 -0.06 -14.22
CA PRO A 29 -5.14 -0.94 -14.70
C PRO A 29 -5.88 -1.67 -13.56
N VAL A 30 -5.15 -2.07 -12.51
CA VAL A 30 -5.72 -2.76 -11.34
C VAL A 30 -6.57 -1.80 -10.52
N ILE A 31 -6.10 -0.56 -10.32
CA ILE A 31 -6.85 0.49 -9.62
C ILE A 31 -8.21 0.71 -10.32
N LEU A 32 -8.19 0.95 -11.63
CA LEU A 32 -9.41 1.23 -12.41
C LEU A 32 -10.39 0.05 -12.36
N LYS A 33 -9.90 -1.18 -12.49
CA LYS A 33 -10.71 -2.39 -12.39
C LYS A 33 -11.40 -2.51 -11.03
N CYS A 34 -10.67 -2.25 -9.95
CA CYS A 34 -11.23 -2.33 -8.60
C CYS A 34 -12.17 -1.17 -8.27
N GLU A 35 -11.92 0.03 -8.77
CA GLU A 35 -12.87 1.15 -8.70
C GLU A 35 -14.20 0.79 -9.37
N GLU A 36 -14.15 0.28 -10.61
CA GLU A 36 -15.34 -0.11 -11.38
C GLU A 36 -16.10 -1.25 -10.69
N LYS A 37 -15.40 -2.30 -10.26
CA LYS A 37 -16.02 -3.49 -9.65
C LYS A 37 -16.73 -3.20 -8.33
N THR A 38 -16.22 -2.24 -7.55
CA THR A 38 -16.71 -1.96 -6.20
C THR A 38 -17.61 -0.74 -6.10
N GLY A 39 -17.53 0.18 -7.07
CA GLY A 39 -18.23 1.46 -7.02
C GLY A 39 -17.70 2.39 -5.92
N VAL A 40 -16.47 2.16 -5.44
CA VAL A 40 -15.89 2.94 -4.34
C VAL A 40 -15.84 4.43 -4.65
N ASN A 41 -16.18 5.26 -3.66
CA ASN A 41 -15.90 6.69 -3.75
C ASN A 41 -14.39 6.91 -3.78
N LYS A 42 -13.89 7.48 -4.87
CA LYS A 42 -12.47 7.72 -5.12
C LYS A 42 -11.83 8.60 -4.05
N ASP A 43 -12.60 9.49 -3.44
CA ASP A 43 -12.12 10.36 -2.36
C ASP A 43 -11.72 9.58 -1.11
N PHE A 44 -12.25 8.36 -0.92
CA PHE A 44 -11.91 7.53 0.24
C PHE A 44 -10.45 7.07 0.22
N VAL A 45 -9.88 6.80 -0.96
CA VAL A 45 -8.47 6.44 -1.08
C VAL A 45 -7.58 7.59 -0.63
N ASP A 46 -7.89 8.82 -1.05
CA ASP A 46 -7.14 10.00 -0.65
C ASP A 46 -7.33 10.34 0.84
N GLN A 47 -8.53 10.19 1.37
CA GLN A 47 -8.81 10.36 2.81
C GLN A 47 -8.01 9.36 3.64
N PHE A 48 -8.01 8.08 3.24
CA PHE A 48 -7.25 7.04 3.92
C PHE A 48 -5.73 7.28 3.80
N ASN A 49 -5.23 7.71 2.65
CA ASN A 49 -3.81 8.10 2.53
C ASN A 49 -3.43 9.26 3.44
N LYS A 50 -4.37 10.15 3.79
CA LYS A 50 -4.17 11.27 4.72
C LYS A 50 -4.35 10.88 6.20
N GLY A 51 -4.56 9.60 6.50
CA GLY A 51 -4.76 9.12 7.87
C GLY A 51 -6.20 9.14 8.37
N THR A 52 -7.18 9.43 7.52
CA THR A 52 -8.59 9.40 7.90
C THR A 52 -9.14 7.98 7.80
N MET A 53 -9.71 7.46 8.88
CA MET A 53 -10.36 6.15 8.85
C MET A 53 -11.69 6.27 8.08
N VAL A 54 -11.80 5.53 6.99
CA VAL A 54 -13.01 5.45 6.18
C VAL A 54 -13.71 4.14 6.54
N ASP A 55 -14.90 4.20 7.12
CA ASP A 55 -15.72 3.03 7.43
C ASP A 55 -16.85 2.92 6.40
N ASP A 56 -16.50 2.44 5.21
CA ASP A 56 -17.43 2.27 4.09
C ASP A 56 -17.29 0.85 3.48
N PRO A 57 -18.39 0.10 3.28
CA PRO A 57 -18.32 -1.26 2.74
C PRO A 57 -17.66 -1.36 1.35
N THR A 58 -17.90 -0.39 0.47
CA THR A 58 -17.30 -0.38 -0.88
C THR A 58 -15.79 -0.13 -0.80
N PHE A 59 -15.35 0.73 0.12
CA PHE A 59 -13.93 0.95 0.38
C PHE A 59 -13.23 -0.28 0.93
N LYS A 60 -13.80 -0.95 1.93
CA LYS A 60 -13.24 -2.20 2.47
C LYS A 60 -13.10 -3.26 1.38
N CYS A 61 -14.12 -3.39 0.53
CA CYS A 61 -14.09 -4.33 -0.58
C CYS A 61 -13.19 -3.90 -1.75
N TYR A 62 -12.91 -2.60 -1.92
CA TYR A 62 -11.87 -2.10 -2.82
C TYR A 62 -10.49 -2.58 -2.39
N LEU A 63 -10.16 -2.48 -1.10
CA LEU A 63 -8.88 -2.99 -0.57
C LEU A 63 -8.73 -4.49 -0.80
N LYS A 64 -9.79 -5.27 -0.54
CA LYS A 64 -9.82 -6.70 -0.89
C LYS A 64 -9.60 -6.93 -2.38
N CYS A 65 -10.27 -6.18 -3.25
CA CYS A 65 -10.11 -6.32 -4.69
C CYS A 65 -8.65 -6.16 -5.10
N MET A 66 -7.97 -5.11 -4.62
CA MET A 66 -6.56 -4.88 -4.88
C MET A 66 -5.71 -6.09 -4.47
N PHE A 67 -5.92 -6.64 -3.26
CA PHE A 67 -5.20 -7.83 -2.82
C PHE A 67 -5.47 -9.09 -3.65
N LEU A 68 -6.69 -9.27 -4.15
CA LEU A 68 -7.02 -10.41 -5.00
C LEU A 68 -6.41 -10.27 -6.40
N GLU A 69 -6.42 -9.06 -6.98
CA GLU A 69 -5.83 -8.81 -8.30
C GLU A 69 -4.31 -8.95 -8.31
N PHE A 70 -3.64 -8.59 -7.21
CA PHE A 70 -2.22 -8.89 -7.01
C PHE A 70 -1.95 -10.32 -6.56
N GLU A 71 -3.02 -11.10 -6.37
CA GLU A 71 -2.97 -12.44 -5.83
C GLU A 71 -2.09 -12.49 -4.56
N VAL A 72 -2.23 -11.52 -3.66
CA VAL A 72 -1.61 -11.54 -2.33
C VAL A 72 -2.60 -11.99 -1.26
N LEU A 73 -3.89 -12.09 -1.58
CA LEU A 73 -4.90 -12.69 -0.72
C LEU A 73 -5.50 -13.92 -1.40
N ASP A 74 -5.63 -15.00 -0.64
CA ASP A 74 -6.34 -16.20 -1.08
C ASP A 74 -7.86 -16.02 -0.91
N PRO A 75 -8.68 -16.20 -1.96
CA PRO A 75 -10.12 -15.97 -1.87
C PRO A 75 -10.87 -17.06 -1.10
N THR A 76 -10.28 -18.25 -0.92
CA THR A 76 -10.94 -19.38 -0.26
C THR A 76 -10.55 -19.44 1.22
N SER A 77 -9.25 -19.41 1.49
CA SER A 77 -8.69 -19.53 2.84
C SER A 77 -8.52 -18.19 3.57
N GLY A 78 -8.54 -17.06 2.85
CA GLY A 78 -8.26 -15.75 3.42
C GLY A 78 -6.80 -15.50 3.81
N HIS A 79 -5.89 -16.42 3.47
CA HIS A 79 -4.48 -16.30 3.80
C HIS A 79 -3.80 -15.21 2.95
N PHE A 80 -3.13 -14.26 3.64
CA PHE A 80 -2.31 -13.24 3.01
C PHE A 80 -0.87 -13.72 2.74
N ARG A 81 -0.41 -13.58 1.49
CA ARG A 81 0.89 -14.02 1.00
C ARG A 81 1.92 -12.88 1.07
N TYR A 82 2.47 -12.66 2.27
CA TYR A 82 3.44 -11.58 2.54
C TYR A 82 4.68 -11.63 1.63
N GLU A 83 5.22 -12.81 1.36
CA GLU A 83 6.38 -12.95 0.46
C GLU A 83 6.06 -12.50 -0.97
N LYS A 84 4.86 -12.84 -1.48
CA LYS A 84 4.41 -12.39 -2.80
C LYS A 84 4.21 -10.87 -2.82
N MET A 85 3.64 -10.28 -1.77
CA MET A 85 3.53 -8.83 -1.64
C MET A 85 4.89 -8.13 -1.68
N LEU A 86 5.88 -8.64 -0.94
CA LEU A 86 7.24 -8.11 -0.97
C LEU A 86 7.91 -8.30 -2.35
N GLY A 87 7.57 -9.35 -3.09
CA GLY A 87 8.05 -9.59 -4.45
C GLY A 87 7.56 -8.60 -5.50
N ILE A 88 6.39 -7.98 -5.28
CA ILE A 88 5.81 -6.96 -6.19
C ILE A 88 6.49 -5.60 -5.99
N LEU A 89 6.98 -5.32 -4.79
CA LEU A 89 7.54 -4.03 -4.44
C LEU A 89 8.93 -3.81 -5.08
N PRO A 90 9.23 -2.59 -5.57
CA PRO A 90 10.58 -2.16 -5.90
C PRO A 90 11.57 -2.41 -4.74
N GLN A 91 12.83 -2.67 -5.08
CA GLN A 91 13.83 -3.13 -4.11
C GLN A 91 14.05 -2.12 -2.96
N GLU A 92 14.00 -0.84 -3.28
CA GLU A 92 14.10 0.29 -2.35
C GLU A 92 12.91 0.40 -1.39
N MET A 93 11.74 -0.17 -1.74
CA MET A 93 10.53 -0.11 -0.92
C MET A 93 10.42 -1.30 0.05
N LYS A 94 11.09 -2.42 -0.22
CA LYS A 94 10.98 -3.64 0.59
C LYS A 94 11.35 -3.45 2.07
N PRO A 95 12.46 -2.78 2.44
CA PRO A 95 12.80 -2.60 3.86
C PRO A 95 11.75 -1.80 4.62
N ILE A 96 11.18 -0.78 3.97
CA ILE A 96 10.11 0.05 4.55
C ILE A 96 8.83 -0.78 4.73
N ALA A 97 8.46 -1.58 3.73
CA ALA A 97 7.29 -2.44 3.80
C ALA A 97 7.43 -3.53 4.88
N MET A 98 8.62 -4.12 5.05
CA MET A 98 8.90 -5.07 6.11
C MET A 98 8.77 -4.42 7.50
N GLU A 99 9.34 -3.22 7.68
CA GLU A 99 9.26 -2.49 8.94
C GLU A 99 7.82 -2.08 9.28
N MET A 100 7.05 -1.63 8.29
CA MET A 100 5.63 -1.31 8.44
C MET A 100 4.78 -2.57 8.73
N GLY A 101 5.12 -3.70 8.13
CA GLY A 101 4.35 -4.94 8.19
C GLY A 101 4.64 -5.83 9.40
N LYS A 102 5.80 -5.68 10.06
CA LYS A 102 6.27 -6.64 11.09
C LYS A 102 5.28 -6.89 12.24
N ASN A 103 4.53 -5.87 12.64
CA ASN A 103 3.54 -5.98 13.71
C ASN A 103 2.12 -6.28 13.20
N CYS A 104 1.92 -6.35 11.88
CA CYS A 104 0.62 -6.54 11.24
C CYS A 104 0.41 -7.96 10.71
N ILE A 105 1.43 -8.83 10.76
CA ILE A 105 1.38 -10.19 10.19
C ILE A 105 0.29 -11.10 10.79
N HIS A 106 -0.25 -10.71 11.95
CA HIS A 106 -1.30 -11.45 12.63
C HIS A 106 -2.68 -11.26 11.98
N PHE A 107 -2.87 -10.19 11.19
CA PHE A 107 -4.08 -10.04 10.37
C PHE A 107 -4.02 -11.03 9.21
N LYS A 108 -4.81 -12.09 9.32
CA LYS A 108 -5.03 -13.12 8.32
C LYS A 108 -6.51 -13.49 8.33
N GLY A 109 -7.05 -13.81 7.16
CA GLY A 109 -8.34 -14.46 7.08
C GLY A 109 -8.22 -15.95 7.38
N GLU A 110 -9.37 -16.53 7.66
CA GLU A 110 -9.62 -17.97 7.71
C GLU A 110 -10.80 -18.29 6.78
N GLU A 111 -11.08 -19.57 6.53
CA GLU A 111 -12.21 -19.99 5.72
C GLU A 111 -13.53 -19.39 6.25
N GLY A 112 -14.30 -18.74 5.36
CA GLY A 112 -15.55 -18.07 5.72
C GLY A 112 -15.40 -16.65 6.31
N SER A 113 -14.18 -16.12 6.45
CA SER A 113 -13.96 -14.75 6.90
C SER A 113 -14.52 -13.70 5.93
N ASP A 114 -14.97 -12.56 6.46
CA ASP A 114 -15.22 -11.37 5.65
C ASP A 114 -13.87 -10.79 5.18
N LEU A 115 -13.50 -11.15 3.94
CA LEU A 115 -12.25 -10.71 3.35
C LEU A 115 -12.18 -9.20 3.08
N CYS A 116 -13.32 -8.49 3.02
CA CYS A 116 -13.31 -7.03 2.95
C CYS A 116 -12.84 -6.44 4.28
N GLU A 117 -13.37 -6.94 5.40
CA GLU A 117 -12.98 -6.52 6.75
C GLU A 117 -11.53 -6.90 7.07
N VAL A 118 -11.10 -8.13 6.74
CA VAL A 118 -9.70 -8.57 6.92
C VAL A 118 -8.73 -7.64 6.18
N SER A 119 -9.06 -7.30 4.93
CA SER A 119 -8.22 -6.42 4.11
C SER A 119 -8.14 -5.01 4.70
N TYR A 120 -9.27 -4.50 5.19
CA TYR A 120 -9.33 -3.20 5.83
C TYR A 120 -8.50 -3.13 7.10
N GLN A 121 -8.61 -4.11 7.99
CA GLN A 121 -7.87 -4.15 9.24
C GLN A 121 -6.35 -4.22 9.02
N LEU A 122 -5.91 -4.97 8.02
CA LEU A 122 -4.50 -5.02 7.64
C LEU A 122 -4.00 -3.65 7.16
N HIS A 123 -4.76 -2.96 6.31
CA HIS A 123 -4.43 -1.60 5.87
C HIS A 123 -4.44 -0.58 7.01
N GLN A 124 -5.39 -0.67 7.95
CA GLN A 124 -5.40 0.16 9.16
C GLN A 124 -4.14 -0.07 10.00
N CYS A 125 -3.70 -1.32 10.14
CA CYS A 125 -2.48 -1.64 10.86
C CYS A 125 -1.25 -1.02 10.19
N TRP A 126 -1.10 -1.18 8.87
CA TRP A 126 0.02 -0.59 8.12
C TRP A 126 0.05 0.93 8.22
N GLN A 127 -1.11 1.59 8.08
CA GLN A 127 -1.23 3.05 8.21
C GLN A 127 -0.85 3.53 9.61
N LYS A 128 -1.29 2.84 10.67
CA LYS A 128 -0.93 3.17 12.05
C LYS A 128 0.55 2.90 12.35
N ALA A 129 1.12 1.85 11.76
CA ALA A 129 2.50 1.44 12.00
C ALA A 129 3.51 2.40 11.35
N SER A 130 3.19 2.96 10.18
CA SER A 130 4.10 3.84 9.43
C SER A 130 3.33 4.87 8.62
N PRO A 131 2.62 5.83 9.24
CA PRO A 131 1.77 6.79 8.52
C PRO A 131 2.54 7.62 7.48
N GLN A 132 3.82 7.88 7.72
CA GLN A 132 4.71 8.62 6.83
C GLN A 132 5.16 7.82 5.59
N HIS A 133 5.08 6.49 5.64
CA HIS A 133 5.41 5.61 4.50
C HIS A 133 4.21 4.75 4.06
N TYR A 134 3.02 5.01 4.58
CA TYR A 134 1.85 4.29 4.16
C TYR A 134 1.25 4.96 2.93
N PHE A 135 0.86 4.16 1.94
CA PHE A 135 0.08 4.63 0.81
C PHE A 135 -0.81 3.50 0.27
N LEU A 136 -1.93 3.93 -0.29
CA LEU A 136 -2.74 3.21 -1.24
C LEU A 136 -2.50 3.81 -2.61
N LEU A 137 -2.47 2.92 -3.60
CA LEU A 137 -2.39 3.31 -5.00
C LEU A 137 -3.60 4.18 -5.35
N ARG A 138 -3.30 5.36 -5.89
CA ARG A 138 -4.28 6.33 -6.41
C ARG A 138 -3.96 6.60 -7.87
N ARG A 139 -5.00 6.88 -8.65
CA ARG A 139 -4.94 7.29 -10.06
C ARG A 139 -4.23 8.62 -10.28
#